data_AF-A0A379FTU5-F1
#
_entry.id   AF-A0A379FTU5-F1
#
_cell.length_a   1.000
_cell.length_b   1.000
_cell.length_c   1.000
_cell.angle_alpha   90.00
_cell.angle_beta   90.00
_cell.angle_gamma   90.00
#
_symmetry.space_group_name_H-M   'P 1'
#
loop_
_entity.id
_entity.type
_entity.pdbx_description
1 polymer ?
#
loop_
_entity_poly.entity_id
_entity_poly.type
_entity_poly.pdbx_seq_one_letter_code
_entity_poly.pdbx_strand_id
1 'polypeptide(L)'
;MKKTFLMSIFCIAALSLSACAVKNDSTEFKGLGFTYNSNIEKTDDGNYVASVEAAPGAGRENGAVAYATTNASNYCQKQNKALKVLSDERSSNYIINGVARVKFNCI
;
A
#
# COMPACT_ATOMS: atom_id res chain seq x y z
N MET A 1 -28.70 -12.11 29.82
CA MET A 1 -28.80 -10.90 28.95
C MET A 1 -27.48 -10.13 28.81
N LYS A 2 -26.61 -10.02 29.82
CA LYS A 2 -25.30 -9.31 29.68
C LYS A 2 -24.26 -10.03 28.80
N LYS A 3 -24.22 -11.38 28.79
CA LYS A 3 -23.23 -12.17 28.03
C LYS A 3 -23.43 -12.10 26.51
N THR A 4 -24.67 -12.04 26.04
CA THR A 4 -25.02 -11.93 24.62
C THR A 4 -24.67 -10.54 24.05
N PHE A 5 -24.75 -9.49 24.86
CA PHE A 5 -24.43 -8.12 24.45
C PHE A 5 -22.92 -7.89 24.30
N LEU A 6 -22.09 -8.49 25.19
CA LEU A 6 -20.62 -8.46 25.06
C LEU A 6 -20.12 -9.20 23.80
N MET A 7 -20.77 -10.32 23.45
CA MET A 7 -20.39 -11.13 22.28
C MET A 7 -20.69 -10.41 20.96
N SER A 8 -21.79 -9.65 20.87
CA SER A 8 -22.08 -8.81 19.70
C SER A 8 -21.11 -7.64 19.51
N ILE A 9 -20.64 -6.99 20.58
CA ILE A 9 -19.65 -5.91 20.49
C ILE A 9 -18.30 -6.45 20.00
N PHE A 10 -17.92 -7.66 20.41
CA PHE A 10 -16.67 -8.30 19.97
C PHE A 10 -16.71 -8.68 18.48
N CYS A 11 -17.86 -9.14 17.95
CA CYS A 11 -18.04 -9.42 16.53
C CYS A 11 -18.02 -8.15 15.66
N ILE A 12 -18.54 -7.03 16.14
CA ILE A 12 -18.52 -5.75 15.41
C ILE A 12 -17.10 -5.15 15.38
N ALA A 13 -16.34 -5.28 16.46
CA ALA A 13 -14.93 -4.88 16.49
C ALA A 13 -14.06 -5.76 15.56
N ALA A 14 -14.30 -7.07 15.53
CA ALA A 14 -13.57 -7.99 14.64
C ALA A 14 -13.84 -7.75 13.14
N LEU A 15 -15.02 -7.24 12.78
CA LEU A 15 -15.38 -6.89 11.40
C LEU A 15 -14.80 -5.54 10.93
N SER A 16 -14.19 -4.76 11.84
CA SER A 16 -13.64 -3.44 11.53
C SER A 16 -12.16 -3.45 11.13
N LEU A 17 -11.50 -4.61 11.14
CA LEU A 17 -10.26 -4.79 10.37
C LEU A 17 -10.60 -4.94 8.88
N SER A 18 -11.08 -3.88 8.27
CA SER A 18 -10.94 -3.68 6.83
C SER A 18 -9.43 -3.61 6.55
N ALA A 19 -8.80 -4.77 6.40
CA ALA A 19 -7.39 -4.87 6.11
C ALA A 19 -7.15 -4.17 4.77
N CYS A 20 -6.43 -3.04 4.80
CA CYS A 20 -5.93 -2.42 3.58
C CYS A 20 -5.16 -3.48 2.78
N ALA A 21 -5.20 -3.39 1.45
CA ALA A 21 -4.53 -4.35 0.56
C ALA A 21 -3.01 -4.37 0.75
N VAL A 22 -2.48 -3.28 1.31
CA VAL A 22 -1.10 -3.07 1.69
C VAL A 22 -1.04 -2.72 3.17
N LYS A 23 0.10 -2.98 3.81
CA LYS A 23 0.38 -2.47 5.15
C LYS A 23 0.28 -0.94 5.12
N ASN A 24 -0.61 -0.38 5.93
CA ASN A 24 -0.81 1.06 6.01
C ASN A 24 0.15 1.66 7.04
N ASP A 25 1.33 2.10 6.59
CA ASP A 25 2.27 2.85 7.40
C ASP A 25 2.02 4.37 7.30
N SER A 26 1.48 4.84 6.16
CA SER A 26 0.98 6.20 6.01
C SER A 26 -0.24 6.28 5.09
N THR A 27 -1.16 7.20 5.43
CA THR A 27 -2.38 7.46 4.67
C THR A 27 -2.37 8.90 4.15
N GLU A 28 -2.69 9.07 2.88
CA GLU A 28 -2.82 10.37 2.23
C GLU A 28 -4.18 10.50 1.55
N PHE A 29 -4.76 11.70 1.56
CA PHE A 29 -5.96 11.99 0.77
C PHE A 29 -5.54 12.45 -0.63
N LYS A 30 -5.86 11.67 -1.67
CA LYS A 30 -5.50 11.95 -3.07
C LYS A 30 -6.71 11.80 -3.99
N GLY A 31 -6.96 12.82 -4.81
CA GLY A 31 -8.14 12.85 -5.66
C GLY A 31 -9.42 12.79 -4.83
N LEU A 32 -10.15 11.68 -4.95
CA LEU A 32 -11.41 11.40 -4.25
C LEU A 32 -11.30 10.12 -3.42
N GLY A 33 -10.41 10.11 -2.43
CA GLY A 33 -10.31 9.01 -1.47
C GLY A 33 -8.96 8.93 -0.75
N PHE A 34 -8.84 7.92 0.11
CA PHE A 34 -7.61 7.61 0.83
C PHE A 34 -6.71 6.70 -0.01
N THR A 35 -5.45 7.12 -0.12
CA THR A 35 -4.34 6.33 -0.68
C THR A 35 -3.44 5.91 0.48
N TYR A 36 -3.15 4.61 0.57
CA TYR A 36 -2.37 4.00 1.63
C TYR A 36 -1.00 3.59 1.11
N ASN A 37 0.05 3.92 1.85
CA ASN A 37 1.43 3.57 1.50
C ASN A 37 2.01 2.68 2.60
N SER A 38 2.75 1.65 2.18
CA SER A 38 3.65 0.94 3.07
C SER A 38 5.00 1.63 3.12
N ASN A 39 5.72 1.45 4.22
CA ASN A 39 7.15 1.70 4.24
C ASN A 39 7.85 0.79 3.22
N ILE A 40 9.06 1.20 2.80
CA ILE A 40 9.89 0.38 1.93
C ILE A 40 10.34 -0.86 2.70
N GLU A 41 10.06 -2.03 2.14
CA GLU A 41 10.44 -3.32 2.74
C GLU A 41 11.65 -3.89 2.01
N LYS A 42 12.60 -4.47 2.75
CA LYS A 42 13.74 -5.17 2.17
C LYS A 42 13.39 -6.65 2.03
N THR A 43 13.69 -7.21 0.87
CA THR A 43 13.50 -8.64 0.56
C THR A 43 14.76 -9.45 0.84
N ASP A 44 14.61 -10.76 1.06
CA ASP A 44 15.72 -11.66 1.44
C ASP A 44 16.81 -11.74 0.37
N ASP A 45 16.46 -11.53 -0.90
CA ASP A 45 17.40 -11.49 -2.02
C ASP A 45 18.10 -10.12 -2.19
N GLY A 46 17.95 -9.23 -1.20
CA GLY A 46 18.64 -7.94 -1.14
C GLY A 46 17.97 -6.80 -1.90
N ASN A 47 16.84 -7.05 -2.57
CA ASN A 47 16.06 -6.02 -3.23
C ASN A 47 15.11 -5.29 -2.26
N TYR A 48 14.36 -4.32 -2.77
CA TYR A 48 13.36 -3.55 -2.02
C TYR A 48 11.97 -3.65 -2.66
N VAL A 49 10.93 -3.43 -1.88
CA VAL A 49 9.54 -3.35 -2.34
C VAL A 49 8.88 -2.08 -1.82
N ALA A 50 8.22 -1.35 -2.71
CA ALA A 50 7.31 -0.25 -2.39
C ALA A 50 5.88 -0.70 -2.67
N SER A 51 4.99 -0.64 -1.67
CA SER A 51 3.58 -1.03 -1.84
C SER A 51 2.65 0.15 -1.62
N VAL A 52 1.68 0.32 -2.53
CA VAL A 52 0.68 1.39 -2.45
C VAL A 52 -0.70 0.85 -2.82
N GLU A 53 -1.72 1.27 -2.07
CA GLU A 53 -3.13 1.15 -2.44
C GLU A 53 -3.66 2.56 -2.74
N ALA A 54 -3.97 2.85 -3.99
CA ALA A 54 -4.46 4.14 -4.44
C ALA A 54 -5.99 4.18 -4.59
N ALA A 55 -6.57 5.27 -4.11
CA ALA A 55 -7.98 5.58 -4.28
C ALA A 55 -8.39 5.67 -5.78
N PRO A 56 -9.70 5.56 -6.11
CA PRO A 56 -10.17 5.66 -7.48
C PRO A 56 -9.78 6.97 -8.14
N GLY A 57 -10.01 8.08 -7.44
CA GLY A 57 -9.68 9.42 -7.92
C GLY A 57 -8.17 9.71 -7.94
N ALA A 58 -7.34 8.82 -7.39
CA ALA A 58 -5.88 8.91 -7.44
C ALA A 58 -5.29 8.10 -8.62
N GLY A 59 -6.12 7.58 -9.53
CA GLY A 59 -5.68 6.87 -10.73
C GLY A 59 -5.71 5.33 -10.62
N ARG A 60 -6.34 4.77 -9.57
CA ARG A 60 -6.42 3.31 -9.31
C ARG A 60 -5.07 2.62 -9.49
N GLU A 61 -4.98 1.60 -10.33
CA GLU A 61 -3.79 0.75 -10.47
C GLU A 61 -2.62 1.53 -11.05
N ASN A 62 -2.85 2.37 -12.05
CA ASN A 62 -1.80 3.22 -12.64
C ASN A 62 -1.30 4.26 -11.62
N GLY A 63 -2.23 4.82 -10.83
CA GLY A 63 -1.90 5.68 -9.71
C GLY A 63 -1.04 4.97 -8.68
N ALA A 64 -1.45 3.77 -8.26
CA ALA A 64 -0.71 2.97 -7.29
C ALA A 64 0.72 2.67 -7.76
N VAL A 65 0.91 2.28 -9.04
CA VAL A 65 2.24 2.06 -9.62
C VAL A 65 3.06 3.35 -9.62
N ALA A 66 2.46 4.48 -10.02
CA ALA A 66 3.15 5.77 -10.04
C ALA A 66 3.62 6.17 -8.65
N TYR A 67 2.75 6.11 -7.64
CA TYR A 67 3.11 6.44 -6.25
C TYR A 67 4.15 5.47 -5.68
N ALA A 68 4.01 4.17 -5.90
CA ALA A 68 5.00 3.18 -5.47
C ALA A 68 6.38 3.45 -6.11
N THR A 69 6.40 3.79 -7.40
CA THR A 69 7.63 4.15 -8.13
C THR A 69 8.24 5.44 -7.60
N THR A 70 7.43 6.46 -7.29
CA THR A 70 7.91 7.69 -6.64
C THR A 70 8.51 7.40 -5.26
N ASN A 71 7.86 6.58 -4.44
CA ASN A 71 8.38 6.18 -3.12
C ASN A 71 9.72 5.45 -3.25
N ALA A 72 9.83 4.51 -4.20
CA ALA A 72 11.07 3.81 -4.50
C ALA A 72 12.18 4.77 -4.96
N SER A 73 11.87 5.70 -5.86
CA SER A 73 12.81 6.72 -6.35
C SER A 73 13.34 7.59 -5.21
N ASN A 74 12.44 8.11 -4.37
CA ASN A 74 12.81 8.93 -3.22
C ASN A 74 13.69 8.14 -2.22
N TYR A 75 13.41 6.86 -2.02
CA TYR A 75 14.23 6.00 -1.16
C TYR A 75 15.65 5.80 -1.70
N CYS A 76 15.81 5.59 -3.01
CA CYS A 76 17.15 5.48 -3.62
C CYS A 76 17.89 6.81 -3.66
N GLN A 77 17.20 7.92 -3.93
CA GLN A 77 17.80 9.26 -3.94
C GLN A 77 18.37 9.66 -2.57
N LYS A 78 17.71 9.29 -1.47
CA LYS A 78 18.24 9.48 -0.10
C LYS A 78 19.56 8.75 0.14
N GLN A 79 19.89 7.76 -0.69
CA GLN A 79 21.16 7.01 -0.65
C GLN A 79 22.14 7.46 -1.74
N ASN A 80 21.83 8.53 -2.48
CA ASN A 80 22.58 8.98 -3.66
C ASN A 80 22.71 7.92 -4.76
N LYS A 81 21.65 7.11 -4.93
CA LYS A 81 21.60 6.03 -5.92
C LYS A 81 20.44 6.22 -6.89
N ALA A 82 20.58 5.65 -8.08
CA ALA A 82 19.52 5.62 -9.09
C ALA A 82 18.54 4.48 -8.80
N LEU A 83 17.27 4.69 -9.19
CA LEU A 83 16.25 3.66 -9.14
C LEU A 83 16.40 2.70 -10.33
N LYS A 84 16.42 1.39 -10.05
CA LYS A 84 16.19 0.33 -11.04
C LYS A 84 14.97 -0.48 -10.65
N VAL A 85 13.88 -0.33 -11.39
CA VAL A 85 12.69 -1.17 -11.24
C VAL A 85 12.99 -2.57 -11.78
N LEU A 86 12.61 -3.59 -11.02
CA LEU A 86 12.75 -5.00 -11.37
C LEU A 86 11.42 -5.60 -11.83
N SER A 87 10.33 -5.25 -11.15
CA SER A 87 8.97 -5.63 -11.52
C SER A 87 7.94 -4.72 -10.86
N ASP A 88 6.75 -4.62 -11.46
CA ASP A 88 5.56 -4.04 -10.86
C ASP A 88 4.40 -5.03 -10.89
N GLU A 89 3.93 -5.45 -9.72
CA GLU A 89 2.74 -6.27 -9.58
C GLU A 89 1.54 -5.38 -9.31
N ARG A 90 0.42 -5.66 -9.98
CA ARG A 90 -0.80 -4.87 -9.89
C ARG A 90 -1.96 -5.76 -9.46
N SER A 91 -2.82 -5.23 -8.61
CA SER A 91 -4.07 -5.86 -8.23
C SER A 91 -5.12 -4.78 -8.00
N SER A 92 -6.40 -5.11 -8.11
CA SER A 92 -7.47 -4.26 -7.61
C SER A 92 -7.99 -4.87 -6.31
N ASN A 93 -8.08 -4.09 -5.22
CA ASN A 93 -8.75 -4.52 -4.01
C ASN A 93 -10.17 -3.93 -3.95
N TYR A 94 -11.14 -4.73 -3.52
CA TYR A 94 -12.56 -4.36 -3.42
C TYR A 94 -13.14 -3.65 -4.65
N ILE A 95 -12.67 -3.97 -5.87
CA ILE A 95 -13.09 -3.43 -7.19
C ILE A 95 -12.82 -1.91 -7.38
N ILE A 96 -12.59 -1.17 -6.30
CA ILE A 96 -12.61 0.29 -6.26
C ILE A 96 -11.18 0.87 -6.21
N ASN A 97 -10.33 0.36 -5.30
CA ASN A 97 -8.95 0.85 -5.15
C ASN A 97 -7.97 0.03 -6.00
N GLY A 98 -6.96 0.70 -6.54
CA GLY A 98 -5.86 0.01 -7.22
C GLY A 98 -4.71 -0.24 -6.27
N VAL A 99 -3.99 -1.33 -6.45
CA VAL A 99 -2.89 -1.77 -5.58
C VAL A 99 -1.69 -2.07 -6.46
N ALA A 100 -0.52 -1.61 -6.03
CA ALA A 100 0.74 -1.92 -6.69
C ALA A 100 1.81 -2.32 -5.67
N ARG A 101 2.65 -3.28 -6.07
CA ARG A 101 3.91 -3.62 -5.40
C ARG A 101 5.03 -3.51 -6.41
N VAL A 102 5.89 -2.52 -6.25
CA VAL A 102 7.05 -2.29 -7.12
C VAL A 102 8.29 -2.85 -6.45
N LYS A 103 8.87 -3.90 -7.05
CA LYS A 103 10.17 -4.45 -6.62
C LYS A 103 11.28 -3.70 -7.34
N PHE A 104 12.30 -3.26 -6.60
CA PHE A 104 13.33 -2.40 -7.14
C PHE A 104 14.68 -2.56 -6.43
N ASN A 105 15.72 -2.01 -7.07
CA ASN A 105 17.04 -1.81 -6.50
C ASN A 105 17.47 -0.35 -6.57
N CYS A 106 18.36 0.01 -5.64
CA CYS A 106 19.11 1.25 -5.69
C CYS A 106 20.52 0.93 -6.19
N ILE A 107 20.87 1.44 -7.37
CA ILE A 107 22.16 1.22 -8.04
C ILE A 107 23.00 2.48 -8.14
#